data_AF-A0A1V2RAA1-F1
#
_entry.id   AF-A0A1V2RAA1-F1
#
_cell.length_a   1.000
_cell.length_b   1.000
_cell.length_c   1.000
_cell.angle_alpha   90.00
_cell.angle_beta   90.00
_cell.angle_gamma   90.00
#
_symmetry.space_group_name_H-M   'P 1'
#
loop_
_entity.id
_entity.type
_entity.pdbx_description
1 polymer ?
#
loop_
_entity_poly.entity_id
_entity_poly.type
_entity_poly.pdbx_seq_one_letter_code
_entity_poly.pdbx_strand_id
1 'polypeptide(L)'
;MTPAKKTDPDDTVAAAQDLLKAAKTRRENAKRAADQVFWTAVRDQIDARTLRQTDACDAIGYTREYVRRQLKALADGDFNPIE
;
A
#
# COMPACT_ATOMS: atom_id res chain seq x y z
N MET A 1 5.96 -2.81 49.06
CA MET A 1 4.95 -3.51 48.23
C MET A 1 4.22 -2.46 47.41
N THR A 2 4.48 -2.39 46.12
CA THR A 2 3.77 -1.47 45.22
C THR A 2 2.40 -2.08 44.91
N PRO A 3 1.27 -1.37 45.10
CA PRO A 3 -0.03 -1.92 44.78
C PRO A 3 -0.10 -2.16 43.27
N ALA A 4 -0.38 -3.40 42.87
CA ALA A 4 -0.72 -3.73 41.48
C ALA A 4 -1.99 -2.94 41.14
N LYS A 5 -1.84 -1.87 40.36
CA LYS A 5 -2.95 -1.09 39.83
C LYS A 5 -3.83 -2.06 39.05
N LYS A 6 -5.04 -2.32 39.55
CA LYS A 6 -6.06 -3.04 38.79
C LYS A 6 -6.34 -2.18 37.57
N THR A 7 -5.86 -2.61 36.41
CA THR A 7 -6.20 -1.96 35.14
C THR A 7 -7.67 -2.27 34.90
N ASP A 8 -8.49 -1.23 34.80
CA ASP A 8 -9.90 -1.41 34.47
C ASP A 8 -10.01 -2.09 33.10
N PRO A 9 -10.97 -3.02 32.92
CA PRO A 9 -11.15 -3.72 31.66
C PRO A 9 -11.42 -2.74 30.49
N ASP A 10 -12.05 -1.60 30.76
CA ASP A 10 -12.25 -0.52 29.78
C ASP A 10 -10.93 0.07 29.27
N ASP A 11 -9.96 0.32 30.15
CA ASP A 11 -8.61 0.80 29.78
C ASP A 11 -7.88 -0.24 28.91
N THR A 12 -8.10 -1.53 29.16
CA THR A 12 -7.50 -2.60 28.34
C THR A 12 -8.11 -2.68 26.94
N VAL A 13 -9.42 -2.43 26.81
CA VAL A 13 -10.11 -2.42 25.51
C VAL A 13 -9.69 -1.20 24.69
N ALA A 14 -9.63 -0.01 25.29
CA ALA A 14 -9.16 1.19 24.61
C ALA A 14 -7.73 1.03 24.10
N ALA A 15 -6.82 0.52 24.95
CA ALA A 15 -5.44 0.23 24.54
C ALA A 15 -5.36 -0.79 23.40
N ALA A 16 -6.16 -1.85 23.44
CA ALA A 16 -6.23 -2.85 22.36
C ALA A 16 -6.74 -2.23 21.04
N GLN A 17 -7.75 -1.37 21.10
CA GLN A 17 -8.27 -0.68 19.92
C GLN A 17 -7.22 0.21 19.27
N ASP A 18 -6.42 0.93 20.04
CA ASP A 18 -5.37 1.80 19.50
C ASP A 18 -4.21 0.99 18.90
N LEU A 19 -3.86 -0.15 19.51
CA LEU A 19 -2.91 -1.10 18.90
C LEU A 19 -3.43 -1.63 17.56
N LEU A 20 -4.73 -1.96 17.46
CA LEU A 20 -5.34 -2.43 16.22
C LEU A 20 -5.39 -1.33 15.14
N LYS A 21 -5.72 -0.09 15.51
CA LYS A 21 -5.65 1.06 14.58
C LYS A 21 -4.22 1.25 14.06
N ALA A 22 -3.22 1.23 14.93
CA ALA A 22 -1.83 1.34 14.53
C ALA A 22 -1.39 0.17 13.63
N ALA A 23 -1.82 -1.06 13.94
CA ALA A 23 -1.55 -2.23 13.10
C ALA A 23 -2.19 -2.09 11.71
N LYS A 24 -3.43 -1.57 11.63
CA LYS A 24 -4.08 -1.26 10.35
C LYS A 24 -3.29 -0.22 9.56
N THR A 25 -2.91 0.90 10.17
CA THR A 25 -2.09 1.93 9.50
C THR A 25 -0.77 1.37 8.98
N ARG A 26 -0.09 0.51 9.76
CA ARG A 26 1.15 -0.16 9.31
C ARG A 26 0.89 -1.07 8.11
N ARG A 27 -0.20 -1.85 8.12
CA ARG A 27 -0.57 -2.71 7.00
C ARG A 27 -0.83 -1.90 5.73
N GLU A 28 -1.62 -0.82 5.81
CA GLU A 28 -1.92 0.01 4.64
C GLU A 28 -0.67 0.71 4.11
N ASN A 29 0.23 1.19 4.98
CA ASN A 29 1.52 1.72 4.56
C ASN A 29 2.40 0.67 3.87
N ALA A 30 2.40 -0.58 4.38
CA ALA A 30 3.17 -1.67 3.78
C ALA A 30 2.63 -2.08 2.41
N LYS A 31 1.30 -2.13 2.24
CA LYS A 31 0.66 -2.35 0.93
C LYS A 31 1.05 -1.24 -0.05
N ARG A 32 0.89 0.02 0.35
CA ARG A 32 1.25 1.17 -0.50
C ARG A 32 2.71 1.13 -0.94
N ALA A 33 3.62 0.78 -0.03
CA ALA A 33 5.04 0.63 -0.36
C ALA A 33 5.27 -0.52 -1.36
N ALA A 34 4.62 -1.68 -1.16
CA ALA A 34 4.71 -2.80 -2.08
C ALA A 34 4.15 -2.45 -3.47
N ASP A 35 3.01 -1.77 -3.53
CA ASP A 35 2.40 -1.31 -4.77
C ASP A 35 3.32 -0.30 -5.49
N GLN A 36 3.91 0.65 -4.76
CA GLN A 36 4.84 1.62 -5.34
C GLN A 36 6.07 0.93 -5.95
N VAL A 37 6.62 -0.09 -5.28
CA VAL A 37 7.72 -0.91 -5.80
C VAL A 37 7.29 -1.65 -7.07
N PHE A 38 6.11 -2.26 -7.06
CA PHE A 38 5.56 -2.97 -8.22
C PHE A 38 5.40 -2.05 -9.44
N TRP A 39 4.73 -0.89 -9.28
CA TRP A 39 4.51 0.03 -10.39
C TRP A 39 5.79 0.70 -10.88
N THR A 40 6.76 0.88 -10.00
CA THR A 40 8.11 1.31 -10.39
C THR A 40 8.75 0.27 -11.31
N ALA A 41 8.69 -1.02 -10.97
CA ALA A 41 9.20 -2.07 -11.86
C ALA A 41 8.46 -2.10 -13.21
N VAL A 42 7.13 -1.96 -13.21
CA VAL A 42 6.33 -1.89 -14.46
C VAL A 42 6.77 -0.71 -15.32
N ARG A 43 6.91 0.49 -14.73
CA ARG A 43 7.39 1.69 -15.42
C ARG A 43 8.77 1.45 -16.02
N ASP A 44 9.70 0.92 -15.23
CA ASP A 44 11.08 0.73 -15.66
C ASP A 44 11.19 -0.24 -16.85
N GLN A 45 10.35 -1.30 -16.89
CA GLN A 45 10.29 -2.20 -18.06
C GLN A 45 9.76 -1.53 -19.33
N ILE A 46 8.78 -0.63 -19.19
CA ILE A 46 8.20 0.14 -20.29
C ILE A 46 9.20 1.20 -20.78
N ASP A 47 9.83 1.93 -19.87
CA ASP A 47 10.80 2.99 -20.17
C ASP A 47 12.08 2.41 -20.79
N ALA A 48 12.54 1.24 -20.32
CA ALA A 48 13.61 0.47 -20.95
C ALA A 48 13.23 -0.12 -22.32
N ARG A 49 11.98 0.06 -22.78
CA ARG A 49 11.43 -0.50 -24.02
C ARG A 49 11.54 -2.03 -24.10
N THR A 50 11.64 -2.70 -22.95
CA THR A 50 11.68 -4.18 -22.87
C THR A 50 10.28 -4.76 -23.11
N LEU A 51 9.25 -4.08 -22.62
CA LEU A 51 7.85 -4.39 -22.89
C LEU A 51 7.13 -3.19 -23.47
N ARG A 52 6.20 -3.41 -24.41
CA ARG A 52 5.22 -2.37 -24.75
C ARG A 52 4.21 -2.28 -23.62
N GLN A 53 3.57 -1.13 -23.48
CA GLN A 53 2.52 -0.94 -22.48
C GLN A 53 1.40 -1.98 -22.62
N THR A 54 1.04 -2.39 -23.84
CA THR A 54 0.04 -3.43 -24.09
C THR A 54 0.48 -4.78 -23.53
N ASP A 55 1.73 -5.17 -23.79
CA ASP A 55 2.27 -6.46 -23.35
C ASP A 55 2.42 -6.49 -21.83
N ALA A 56 2.78 -5.36 -21.23
CA ALA A 56 2.80 -5.20 -19.78
C ALA A 56 1.39 -5.34 -19.17
N CYS A 57 0.35 -4.76 -19.80
CA CYS A 57 -1.04 -4.90 -19.37
C CYS A 57 -1.50 -6.36 -19.40
N ASP A 58 -1.19 -7.07 -20.48
CA ASP A 58 -1.55 -8.48 -20.66
C ASP A 58 -0.81 -9.37 -19.64
N ALA A 59 0.47 -9.09 -19.37
CA ALA A 59 1.28 -9.85 -18.42
C ALA A 59 0.81 -9.74 -16.97
N ILE A 60 0.31 -8.57 -16.57
CA ILE A 60 -0.15 -8.31 -15.19
C ILE A 60 -1.68 -8.38 -15.03
N GLY A 61 -2.40 -8.62 -16.13
CA GLY A 61 -3.86 -8.78 -16.13
C GLY A 61 -4.66 -7.49 -15.85
N TYR A 62 -4.07 -6.31 -16.07
CA TYR A 62 -4.74 -5.03 -15.86
C TYR A 62 -5.14 -4.37 -17.18
N THR A 63 -6.20 -3.55 -17.13
CA THR A 63 -6.58 -2.76 -18.28
C THR A 63 -5.57 -1.64 -18.53
N ARG A 64 -5.43 -1.24 -19.80
CA ARG A 64 -4.53 -0.14 -20.19
C ARG A 64 -4.84 1.17 -19.47
N GLU A 65 -6.12 1.46 -19.21
CA GLU A 65 -6.52 2.67 -18.49
C GLU A 65 -6.06 2.64 -17.04
N TYR A 66 -6.22 1.48 -16.37
CA TYR A 66 -5.74 1.30 -15.00
C TYR A 66 -4.22 1.47 -14.90
N VAL A 67 -3.47 0.79 -15.77
CA VAL A 67 -2.00 0.92 -15.82
C VAL A 67 -1.57 2.37 -16.07
N ARG A 68 -2.21 3.06 -17.01
CA ARG A 68 -1.91 4.49 -17.27
C ARG A 68 -2.15 5.37 -16.06
N ARG A 69 -3.25 5.13 -15.34
CA ARG A 69 -3.60 5.89 -14.13
C ARG A 69 -2.56 5.67 -13.03
N GLN A 70 -2.14 4.43 -12.81
CA GLN A 70 -1.14 4.07 -11.80
C GLN A 70 0.24 4.64 -12.13
N LEU A 71 0.67 4.55 -13.39
CA LEU A 71 1.93 5.16 -13.84
C LEU A 71 1.92 6.68 -13.72
N LYS A 72 0.78 7.32 -13.99
CA LYS A 72 0.61 8.77 -13.79
C LYS A 72 0.66 9.14 -12.31
N ALA A 73 -0.08 8.44 -11.45
CA ALA A 73 -0.06 8.66 -10.01
C ALA A 73 1.35 8.48 -9.41
N LEU A 74 2.10 7.50 -9.92
CA LEU A 74 3.50 7.28 -9.55
C LEU A 74 4.41 8.45 -9.97
N ALA A 75 4.20 9.02 -11.17
CA ALA A 75 4.97 10.14 -11.68
C ALA A 75 4.66 11.46 -10.95
N ASP A 76 3.39 11.67 -10.60
CA ASP A 76 2.92 12.88 -9.91
C ASP A 76 3.27 12.88 -8.40
N GLY A 77 3.78 11.76 -7.86
CA GLY A 77 4.07 11.59 -6.44
C GLY A 77 2.82 11.40 -5.57
N ASP A 78 1.63 11.40 -6.17
CA ASP A 78 0.33 11.16 -5.55
C ASP A 78 -0.05 9.67 -5.62
N PHE A 79 0.93 8.79 -5.36
CA PHE A 79 0.71 7.36 -5.48
C PHE A 79 -0.18 6.86 -4.32
N ASN A 80 -1.49 6.87 -4.57
CA ASN A 80 -2.49 6.20 -3.76
C ASN A 80 -3.10 5.08 -4.62
N PRO A 81 -2.67 3.82 -4.44
CA PRO A 81 -3.19 2.72 -5.25
C PRO A 81 -4.70 2.64 -5.02
N ILE A 82 -5.47 2.97 -6.07
CA ILE A 82 -6.93 2.87 -6.04
C ILE A 82 -7.26 1.37 -5.90
N GLU A 83 -7.85 1.01 -4.75
CA GLU A 83 -8.46 -0.30 -4.48
C GLU A 83 -9.53 -0.66 -5.52
#